data_AF-A0A7S7J1K7-F1
#
_entry.id   AF-A0A7S7J1K7-F1
#
_cell.length_a   1.000
_cell.length_b   1.000
_cell.length_c   1.000
_cell.angle_alpha   90.00
_cell.angle_beta   90.00
_cell.angle_gamma   90.00
#
_symmetry.space_group_name_H-M   'P 1'
#
loop_
_entity.id
_entity.type
_entity.pdbx_description
1 polymer ?
#
loop_
_entity_poly.entity_id
_entity_poly.type
_entity_poly.pdbx_seq_one_letter_code
_entity_poly.pdbx_strand_id
1 'polypeptide(L)'
;MSLEAIKQITDTEQQYQQRKKEAAANAQKLIIDAERGGKAYLEKAKMDAETEVRSLLNDAEKKAAIQAAELMNNAQIRCESLRQAAEQRLDQAVSRIVERIVSV
;
A
#
# COMPACT_ATOMS: atom_id res chain seq x y z
N MET A 1 -61.57 -25.26 39.20
CA MET A 1 -60.86 -26.02 38.14
C MET A 1 -60.75 -25.28 36.80
N SER A 2 -61.78 -24.64 36.23
CA SER A 2 -61.64 -23.94 34.92
C SER A 2 -60.86 -22.61 34.99
N LEU A 3 -61.04 -21.83 36.04
CA LEU A 3 -60.40 -20.51 36.21
C LEU A 3 -58.88 -20.57 36.46
N GLU A 4 -58.40 -21.61 37.14
CA GLU A 4 -56.96 -21.83 37.38
C GLU A 4 -56.24 -22.25 36.10
N ALA A 5 -56.89 -23.08 35.27
CA ALA A 5 -56.35 -23.46 33.97
C ALA A 5 -56.22 -22.25 33.02
N ILE A 6 -57.22 -21.35 33.01
CA ILE A 6 -57.17 -20.11 32.20
C ILE A 6 -56.04 -19.18 32.68
N LYS A 7 -55.85 -19.04 34.00
CA LYS A 7 -54.74 -18.25 34.56
C LYS A 7 -53.38 -18.84 34.20
N GLN A 8 -53.21 -20.16 34.35
CA GLN A 8 -51.97 -20.83 33.97
C GLN A 8 -51.63 -20.64 32.48
N ILE A 9 -52.63 -20.76 31.59
CA ILE A 9 -52.44 -20.53 30.15
C ILE A 9 -52.02 -19.08 29.88
N THR A 10 -52.66 -18.12 30.54
CA THR A 10 -52.34 -16.69 30.39
C THR A 10 -50.92 -16.39 30.87
N ASP A 11 -50.51 -16.95 32.01
CA ASP A 11 -49.16 -16.76 32.55
C ASP A 11 -48.11 -17.40 31.65
N THR A 12 -48.38 -18.60 31.11
CA THR A 12 -47.47 -19.24 30.15
C THR A 12 -47.38 -18.42 28.87
N GLU A 13 -48.48 -17.92 28.34
CA GLU A 13 -48.48 -17.09 27.13
C GLU A 13 -47.66 -15.81 27.32
N GLN A 14 -47.79 -15.14 28.47
CA GLN A 14 -46.97 -13.97 28.80
C GLN A 14 -45.48 -14.32 28.90
N GLN A 15 -45.13 -15.44 29.55
CA GLN A 15 -43.74 -15.90 29.62
C GLN A 15 -43.17 -16.24 28.23
N TYR A 16 -43.94 -16.88 27.36
CA TYR A 16 -43.52 -17.16 25.99
C TYR A 16 -43.34 -15.88 25.17
N GLN A 17 -44.25 -14.92 25.29
CA GLN A 17 -44.12 -13.62 24.63
C GLN A 17 -42.89 -12.85 25.10
N GLN A 18 -42.62 -12.88 26.41
CA GLN A 18 -41.45 -12.24 26.98
C GLN A 18 -40.15 -12.90 26.49
N ARG A 19 -40.07 -14.23 26.51
CA ARG A 19 -38.93 -14.98 25.96
C ARG A 19 -38.72 -14.72 24.47
N LYS A 20 -39.80 -14.60 23.69
CA LYS A 20 -39.72 -14.26 22.26
C LYS A 20 -39.14 -12.87 22.04
N LYS A 21 -39.57 -11.88 22.83
CA LYS A 21 -39.03 -10.51 22.78
C LYS A 21 -37.55 -10.48 23.16
N GLU A 22 -37.16 -11.19 24.22
CA GLU A 22 -35.77 -11.29 24.66
C GLU A 22 -34.89 -11.96 23.61
N ALA A 23 -35.35 -13.05 23.01
CA ALA A 23 -34.65 -13.73 21.92
C ALA A 23 -34.46 -12.81 20.69
N ALA A 24 -35.49 -12.05 20.31
CA ALA A 24 -35.40 -11.10 19.21
C ALA A 24 -34.41 -9.96 19.52
N ALA A 25 -34.44 -9.42 20.73
CA ALA A 25 -33.49 -8.38 21.16
C ALA A 25 -32.04 -8.90 21.19
N ASN A 26 -31.82 -10.14 21.65
CA ASN A 26 -30.51 -10.76 21.67
C ASN A 26 -29.98 -11.04 20.26
N ALA A 27 -30.84 -11.52 19.35
CA ALA A 27 -30.48 -11.71 17.95
C ALA A 27 -30.09 -10.38 17.28
N GLN A 28 -30.85 -9.32 17.54
CA GLN A 28 -30.54 -7.99 17.00
C GLN A 28 -29.23 -7.43 17.55
N LYS A 29 -28.96 -7.60 18.86
CA LYS A 29 -27.67 -7.22 19.46
C LYS A 29 -26.50 -7.96 18.82
N LEU A 30 -26.64 -9.27 18.64
CA LEU A 30 -25.61 -10.11 18.03
C LEU A 30 -25.26 -9.63 16.61
N ILE A 31 -26.26 -9.27 15.81
CA ILE A 31 -26.05 -8.73 14.46
C ILE A 31 -25.30 -7.41 14.52
N ILE A 32 -25.71 -6.48 15.39
CA ILE A 32 -25.06 -5.16 15.54
C ILE A 32 -23.60 -5.32 15.98
N ASP A 33 -23.33 -6.21 16.93
CA ASP A 33 -21.98 -6.47 17.43
C ASP A 33 -21.11 -7.14 16.36
N ALA A 34 -21.66 -8.08 15.60
CA ALA A 34 -20.97 -8.70 14.47
C ALA A 34 -20.65 -7.68 13.36
N GLU A 35 -21.60 -6.80 13.01
CA GLU A 35 -21.37 -5.73 12.03
C GLU A 35 -20.31 -4.73 12.52
N ARG A 36 -20.33 -4.35 13.80
CA ARG A 36 -19.33 -3.45 14.38
C ARG A 36 -17.95 -4.10 14.37
N GLY A 37 -17.87 -5.37 14.77
CA GLY A 37 -16.63 -6.16 14.72
C GLY A 37 -16.09 -6.30 13.30
N GLY A 38 -16.95 -6.60 12.34
CA GLY A 38 -16.60 -6.71 10.92
C GLY A 38 -16.09 -5.39 10.34
N LYS A 39 -16.75 -4.26 10.63
CA LYS A 39 -16.30 -2.93 10.23
C LYS A 39 -14.94 -2.58 10.83
N ALA A 40 -14.75 -2.84 12.13
CA ALA A 40 -13.46 -2.60 12.80
C ALA A 40 -12.33 -3.46 12.20
N TYR A 41 -12.62 -4.72 11.88
CA TYR A 41 -11.66 -5.60 11.22
C TYR A 41 -11.27 -5.10 9.82
N LEU A 42 -12.25 -4.66 9.03
CA LEU A 42 -12.01 -4.08 7.70
C LEU A 42 -11.17 -2.81 7.78
N GLU A 43 -11.48 -1.89 8.70
CA GLU A 43 -10.69 -0.66 8.87
C GLU A 43 -9.27 -0.97 9.32
N LYS A 44 -9.08 -1.91 10.24
CA LYS A 44 -7.74 -2.37 10.63
C LYS A 44 -6.98 -2.96 9.43
N ALA A 45 -7.61 -3.83 8.65
CA ALA A 45 -7.00 -4.43 7.47
C ALA A 45 -6.60 -3.37 6.42
N LYS A 46 -7.40 -2.32 6.25
CA LYS A 46 -7.05 -1.17 5.40
C LYS A 46 -5.84 -0.42 5.93
N MET A 47 -5.81 -0.09 7.22
CA MET A 47 -4.68 0.61 7.83
C MET A 47 -3.37 -0.19 7.74
N ASP A 48 -3.46 -1.49 7.96
CA ASP A 48 -2.31 -2.41 7.85
C ASP A 48 -1.81 -2.44 6.40
N ALA A 49 -2.72 -2.56 5.42
CA ALA A 49 -2.38 -2.54 4.00
C ALA A 49 -1.79 -1.18 3.54
N GLU A 50 -2.35 -0.06 3.99
CA GLU A 50 -1.80 1.28 3.70
C GLU A 50 -0.39 1.46 4.26
N THR A 51 -0.16 0.94 5.47
CA THR A 51 1.16 0.97 6.11
C THR A 51 2.17 0.14 5.33
N GLU A 52 1.78 -1.06 4.89
CA GLU A 52 2.61 -1.94 4.06
C GLU A 52 2.94 -1.28 2.72
N VAL A 53 1.95 -0.74 2.01
CA VAL A 53 2.15 -0.03 0.74
C VAL A 53 3.09 1.16 0.93
N ARG A 54 2.92 1.94 2.00
CA ARG A 54 3.81 3.07 2.28
C ARG A 54 5.25 2.62 2.55
N SER A 55 5.44 1.50 3.26
CA SER A 55 6.77 0.94 3.47
C SER A 55 7.40 0.49 2.15
N LEU A 56 6.64 -0.22 1.31
CA LEU A 56 7.10 -0.69 0.01
C LEU A 56 7.48 0.47 -0.92
N LEU A 57 6.69 1.54 -0.93
CA LEU A 57 6.99 2.75 -1.70
C LEU A 57 8.28 3.42 -1.20
N ASN A 58 8.44 3.59 0.11
CA ASN A 58 9.66 4.17 0.67
C ASN A 58 10.91 3.35 0.32
N ASP A 59 10.80 2.01 0.35
CA ASP A 59 11.93 1.13 -0.01
C ASP A 59 12.22 1.15 -1.50
N ALA A 60 11.18 1.25 -2.34
CA ALA A 60 11.34 1.42 -3.78
C ALA A 60 12.02 2.77 -4.11
N GLU A 61 11.61 3.85 -3.46
CA GLU A 61 12.22 5.18 -3.61
C GLU A 61 13.68 5.18 -3.20
N LYS A 62 14.03 4.57 -2.06
CA LYS A 62 15.43 4.44 -1.62
C LYS A 62 16.27 3.66 -2.64
N LYS A 63 15.76 2.54 -3.13
CA LYS A 63 16.44 1.73 -4.15
C LYS A 63 16.64 2.51 -5.44
N ALA A 64 15.61 3.22 -5.89
CA ALA A 64 15.68 4.07 -7.07
C ALA A 64 16.69 5.21 -6.90
N ALA A 65 16.75 5.83 -5.73
CA ALA A 65 17.72 6.89 -5.44
C ALA A 65 19.17 6.36 -5.47
N ILE A 66 19.43 5.18 -4.90
CA ILE A 66 20.75 4.52 -4.96
C ILE A 66 21.12 4.23 -6.42
N GLN A 67 20.23 3.62 -7.19
CA GLN A 67 20.46 3.29 -8.59
C GLN A 67 20.69 4.55 -9.45
N ALA A 68 19.96 5.64 -9.18
CA ALA A 68 20.14 6.91 -9.87
C ALA A 68 21.53 7.51 -9.55
N ALA A 69 21.95 7.47 -8.29
CA ALA A 69 23.28 7.94 -7.90
C ALA A 69 24.40 7.11 -8.55
N GLU A 70 24.26 5.79 -8.58
CA GLU A 70 25.20 4.90 -9.27
C GLU A 70 25.25 5.17 -10.77
N LEU A 71 24.10 5.37 -11.41
CA LEU A 71 24.02 5.70 -12.83
C LEU A 71 24.71 7.05 -13.13
N MET A 72 24.48 8.06 -12.30
CA MET A 72 25.12 9.37 -12.43
C MET A 72 26.64 9.28 -12.28
N ASN A 73 27.12 8.55 -11.28
CA ASN A 73 28.56 8.35 -11.08
C ASN A 73 29.19 7.61 -12.27
N ASN A 74 28.55 6.53 -12.74
CA ASN A 74 29.00 5.79 -13.92
C ASN A 74 28.99 6.66 -15.18
N ALA A 75 27.99 7.52 -15.35
CA ALA A 75 27.94 8.47 -16.46
C ALA A 75 29.08 9.48 -16.38
N GLN A 76 29.40 10.00 -15.19
CA GLN A 76 30.51 10.92 -14.99
C GLN A 76 31.86 10.27 -15.34
N ILE A 77 32.13 9.05 -14.85
CA ILE A 77 33.34 8.30 -15.18
C ILE A 77 33.46 8.07 -16.70
N ARG A 78 32.34 7.75 -17.37
CA ARG A 78 32.32 7.59 -18.83
C ARG A 78 32.62 8.91 -19.55
N CYS A 79 32.05 10.02 -19.10
CA CYS A 79 32.33 11.34 -19.66
C CYS A 79 33.81 11.73 -19.48
N GLU A 80 34.38 11.49 -18.29
CA GLU A 80 35.78 11.77 -17.99
C GLU A 80 36.73 10.93 -18.87
N SER A 81 36.46 9.62 -19.01
CA SER A 81 37.26 8.75 -19.88
C SER A 81 37.14 9.14 -21.37
N LEU A 82 35.95 9.52 -21.82
CA LEU A 82 35.75 10.05 -23.18
C LEU A 82 36.53 11.35 -23.39
N ARG A 83 36.51 12.25 -22.41
CA ARG A 83 37.27 13.50 -22.45
C ARG A 83 38.77 13.25 -22.53
N GLN A 84 39.32 12.38 -21.68
CA GLN A 84 40.74 12.03 -21.70
C GLN A 84 41.14 11.41 -23.06
N ALA A 85 40.31 10.52 -23.60
CA ALA A 85 40.55 9.92 -24.91
C ALA A 85 40.50 10.95 -26.05
N ALA A 86 39.63 11.96 -25.94
CA ALA A 86 39.56 13.06 -26.90
C ALA A 86 40.80 13.96 -26.80
N GLU A 87 41.22 14.34 -25.59
CA GLU A 87 42.40 15.17 -25.33
C GLU A 87 43.67 14.56 -25.92
N GLN A 88 43.87 13.24 -25.77
CA GLN A 88 45.01 12.52 -26.36
C GLN A 88 45.07 12.57 -27.90
N ARG A 89 43.93 12.81 -28.56
CA ARG A 89 43.81 12.83 -30.03
C ARG A 89 43.73 14.24 -30.60
N LEU A 90 43.71 15.29 -29.76
CA LEU A 90 43.59 16.68 -30.21
C LEU A 90 44.74 17.08 -31.12
N ASP A 91 45.98 16.79 -30.73
CA ASP A 91 47.15 17.20 -31.52
C ASP A 91 47.17 16.53 -32.91
N GLN A 92 46.82 15.24 -32.97
CA GLN A 92 46.69 14.51 -34.24
C GLN A 92 45.56 15.06 -35.11
N ALA A 93 44.43 15.43 -34.50
CA ALA A 93 43.31 16.04 -35.21
C ALA A 93 43.68 17.41 -35.77
N VAL A 94 44.35 18.26 -34.99
CA VAL A 94 44.83 19.59 -35.41
C VAL A 94 45.82 19.46 -36.56
N SER A 95 46.81 18.57 -36.45
CA SER A 95 47.79 18.32 -37.50
C SER A 95 47.13 17.92 -38.82
N ARG A 96 46.14 17.02 -38.79
CA ARG A 96 45.39 16.62 -40.00
C ARG A 96 44.59 17.76 -40.62
N ILE A 97 44.00 18.65 -39.80
CA ILE A 97 43.25 19.81 -40.30
C ILE A 97 44.20 20.79 -40.98
N VAL A 98 45.36 21.08 -40.38
CA VAL A 98 46.36 21.99 -40.96
C VAL A 98 46.93 21.42 -42.26
N GLU A 99 47.30 20.13 -42.29
CA GLU A 99 47.75 19.46 -43.52
C GLU A 99 46.73 19.57 -44.66
N ARG A 100 45.44 19.42 -44.35
CA ARG A 100 44.36 19.55 -45.32
C ARG A 100 44.22 20.97 -45.86
N ILE A 101 44.40 21.99 -45.02
CA ILE A 101 44.28 23.40 -45.44
C ILE A 101 45.49 23.82 -46.28
N VAL A 102 46.69 23.36 -45.94
CA VAL A 102 47.93 23.70 -46.66
C VAL A 102 48.07 22.94 -47.99
N SER A 103 47.36 21.83 -48.16
CA SER A 103 47.33 21.04 -49.40
C SER A 103 46.24 21.46 -50.41
N VAL A 104 45.46 22.49 -50.10
CA VAL A 104 44.53 23.19 -51.01
C VAL A 104 45.20 24.43 -51.58
#